data_AF-A0AAD6AZS9-F1
#
_entry.id   AF-A0AAD6AZS9-F1
#
_cell.length_a   1.000
_cell.length_b   1.000
_cell.length_c   1.000
_cell.angle_alpha   90.00
_cell.angle_beta   90.00
_cell.angle_gamma   90.00
#
_symmetry.space_group_name_H-M   'P 1'
#
loop_
_entity.id
_entity.type
_entity.pdbx_description
1 polymer ?
#
loop_
_entity_poly.entity_id
_entity_poly.type
_entity_poly.pdbx_seq_one_letter_code
_entity_poly.pdbx_strand_id
1 'polypeptide(L)'
;MEGTEETTIKWRTASDPKKAGWLFSQDLLYSDRESNSLFLSMDIRKDKEEQDQTLVKFYKRDNVRWTSPLLCKLQGDVATGSGVDRHMMSTVIFKLMSGFHINLG
;
A
#
# COMPACT_ATOMS: atom_id res chain seq x y z
N MET A 1 31.71 -3.06 -3.82
CA MET A 1 30.44 -3.81 -3.84
C MET A 1 30.61 -4.96 -2.86
N GLU A 2 30.34 -4.73 -1.59
CA GLU A 2 30.52 -5.72 -0.52
C GLU A 2 29.68 -5.22 0.66
N GLY A 3 28.38 -5.60 0.71
CA GLY A 3 27.46 -5.04 1.71
C GLY A 3 25.98 -5.39 1.52
N THR A 4 25.61 -6.07 0.44
CA THR A 4 24.20 -6.35 0.07
C THR A 4 23.67 -7.72 0.54
N GLU A 5 24.54 -8.69 0.86
CA GLU A 5 24.09 -10.03 1.29
C GLU A 5 23.93 -10.18 2.81
N GLU A 6 24.55 -9.31 3.60
CA GLU A 6 24.56 -9.49 5.05
C GLU A 6 23.25 -9.10 5.75
N THR A 7 22.45 -8.17 5.21
CA THR A 7 21.23 -7.69 5.88
C THR A 7 20.02 -8.59 5.63
N THR A 8 19.92 -9.21 4.45
CA THR A 8 18.77 -10.04 4.02
C THR A 8 18.63 -11.32 4.82
N ILE A 9 19.73 -11.87 5.36
CA ILE A 9 19.70 -13.10 6.19
C ILE A 9 19.45 -12.78 7.68
N LYS A 10 19.89 -11.59 8.15
CA LYS A 10 19.90 -11.25 9.59
C LYS A 10 18.51 -11.22 10.21
N TRP A 11 17.47 -10.81 9.49
CA TRP A 11 16.11 -10.80 10.03
C TRP A 11 15.49 -12.20 10.12
N ARG A 12 15.86 -13.12 9.22
CA ARG A 12 15.34 -14.51 9.19
C ARG A 12 15.89 -15.37 10.32
N THR A 13 17.08 -15.06 10.82
CA THR A 13 17.77 -15.81 11.88
C THR A 13 17.68 -15.12 13.25
N ALA A 14 17.03 -13.97 13.34
CA ALA A 14 16.88 -13.24 14.61
C ALA A 14 15.92 -13.97 15.55
N SER A 15 16.37 -14.25 16.77
CA SER A 15 15.60 -14.97 17.79
C SER A 15 14.49 -14.12 18.42
N ASP A 16 14.68 -12.80 18.49
CA ASP A 16 13.68 -11.85 19.00
C ASP A 16 12.76 -11.38 17.86
N PRO A 17 11.45 -11.64 17.93
CA PRO A 17 10.49 -11.21 16.92
C PRO A 17 10.47 -9.69 16.69
N LYS A 18 10.69 -8.88 17.73
CA LYS A 18 10.70 -7.41 17.58
C LYS A 18 11.90 -6.96 16.75
N LYS A 19 13.07 -7.51 17.07
CA LYS A 19 14.30 -7.28 16.30
C LYS A 19 14.17 -7.78 14.86
N ALA A 20 13.58 -8.96 14.65
CA ALA A 20 13.32 -9.51 13.33
C ALA A 20 12.44 -8.56 12.48
N GLY A 21 11.32 -8.09 13.04
CA GLY A 21 10.42 -7.17 12.35
C GLY A 21 11.05 -5.81 12.02
N TRP A 22 11.88 -5.27 12.92
CA TRP A 22 12.63 -4.04 12.66
C TRP A 22 13.65 -4.22 11.52
N LEU A 23 14.45 -5.28 11.55
CA LEU A 23 15.44 -5.58 10.50
C LEU A 23 14.77 -5.80 9.14
N PHE A 24 13.66 -6.55 9.10
CA PHE A 24 12.87 -6.75 7.88
C PHE A 24 12.38 -5.42 7.32
N SER A 25 11.86 -4.53 8.18
CA SER A 25 11.34 -3.23 7.74
C SER A 25 12.44 -2.36 7.13
N GLN A 26 13.65 -2.38 7.70
CA GLN A 26 14.80 -1.67 7.14
C GLN A 26 15.23 -2.22 5.78
N ASP A 27 15.31 -3.54 5.66
CA ASP A 27 15.64 -4.24 4.41
C ASP A 27 14.63 -3.91 3.30
N LEU A 28 13.34 -3.95 3.64
CA LEU A 28 12.24 -3.59 2.74
C LEU A 28 12.37 -2.14 2.24
N LEU A 29 12.49 -1.18 3.17
CA LEU A 29 12.62 0.25 2.83
C LEU A 29 13.86 0.56 1.99
N TYR A 30 14.96 -0.18 2.20
CA TYR A 30 16.17 -0.03 1.40
C TYR A 30 16.00 -0.60 -0.01
N SER A 31 15.40 -1.79 -0.13
CA SER A 31 15.20 -2.47 -1.42
C SER A 31 14.17 -1.81 -2.34
N ASP A 32 13.23 -1.05 -1.77
CA ASP A 32 12.15 -0.36 -2.49
C ASP A 32 12.40 1.13 -2.72
N ARG A 33 13.56 1.65 -2.27
CA ARG A 33 13.85 3.08 -2.24
C ARG A 33 13.77 3.76 -3.61
N GLU A 34 14.18 3.05 -4.65
CA GLU A 34 14.15 3.49 -6.06
C GLU A 34 12.96 2.93 -6.85
N SER A 35 12.00 2.26 -6.17
CA SER A 35 10.86 1.67 -6.84
C SER A 35 9.80 2.71 -7.18
N ASN A 36 9.12 2.53 -8.32
CA ASN A 36 8.01 3.39 -8.71
C ASN A 36 6.87 3.26 -7.71
N SER A 37 6.28 4.40 -7.32
CA SER A 37 5.14 4.40 -6.41
C SER A 37 3.92 3.73 -7.04
N LEU A 38 3.18 2.98 -6.22
CA LEU A 38 1.84 2.55 -6.54
C LEU A 38 0.92 3.76 -6.48
N PHE A 39 0.26 4.05 -7.60
CA PHE A 39 -0.66 5.17 -7.69
C PHE A 39 -2.11 4.72 -7.56
N LEU A 40 -2.83 5.26 -6.58
CA LEU A 40 -4.27 5.06 -6.39
C LEU A 40 -4.98 6.42 -6.51
N SER A 41 -5.81 6.57 -7.53
CA SER A 41 -6.64 7.76 -7.72
C SER A 41 -8.10 7.41 -7.59
N MET A 42 -8.83 8.09 -6.71
CA MET A 42 -10.26 7.91 -6.48
C MET A 42 -10.98 9.25 -6.64
N ASP A 43 -12.04 9.30 -7.44
CA ASP A 43 -12.87 10.51 -7.55
C ASP A 43 -14.00 10.45 -6.51
N ILE A 44 -13.93 11.37 -5.54
CA ILE A 44 -14.87 11.40 -4.40
C ILE A 44 -16.25 11.92 -4.78
N ARG A 45 -16.39 12.52 -5.97
CA ARG A 45 -17.67 13.04 -6.48
C ARG A 45 -18.51 11.93 -7.13
N LYS A 46 -17.91 10.76 -7.37
CA LYS A 46 -18.59 9.58 -7.90
C LYS A 46 -19.44 8.90 -6.83
N ASP A 47 -20.37 8.07 -7.25
CA ASP A 47 -21.18 7.30 -6.29
C ASP A 47 -20.34 6.25 -5.54
N LYS A 48 -20.94 5.66 -4.49
CA LYS A 48 -20.24 4.69 -3.64
C LYS A 48 -19.82 3.43 -4.39
N GLU A 49 -20.59 3.02 -5.40
CA GLU A 49 -20.28 1.83 -6.17
C GLU A 49 -19.08 2.08 -7.09
N GLU A 50 -19.05 3.20 -7.81
CA GLU A 50 -17.90 3.60 -8.64
C GLU A 50 -16.62 3.77 -7.81
N GLN A 51 -16.73 4.33 -6.60
CA GLN A 51 -15.60 4.43 -5.67
C GLN A 51 -15.10 3.05 -5.24
N ASP A 52 -16.00 2.15 -4.82
CA ASP A 52 -15.65 0.81 -4.38
C ASP A 52 -15.09 -0.04 -5.54
N GLN A 53 -15.62 0.10 -6.76
CA GLN A 53 -15.06 -0.50 -7.97
C GLN A 53 -13.63 -0.01 -8.25
N THR A 54 -13.33 1.26 -7.98
CA THR A 54 -11.98 1.81 -8.14
C THR A 54 -10.99 1.15 -7.19
N LEU A 55 -11.38 0.97 -5.93
CA LEU A 55 -10.57 0.24 -4.94
C LEU A 55 -10.34 -1.21 -5.38
N VAL A 56 -11.40 -1.92 -5.79
CA VAL A 56 -11.30 -3.31 -6.24
C VAL A 56 -10.42 -3.43 -7.48
N LYS A 57 -10.56 -2.54 -8.46
CA LYS A 57 -9.70 -2.49 -9.65
C LYS A 57 -8.23 -2.32 -9.28
N PHE A 58 -7.92 -1.48 -8.30
CA PHE A 58 -6.55 -1.29 -7.83
C PHE A 58 -5.96 -2.58 -7.24
N TYR A 59 -6.73 -3.31 -6.41
CA TYR A 59 -6.27 -4.57 -5.81
C TYR A 59 -6.28 -5.77 -6.75
N LYS A 60 -7.07 -5.74 -7.83
CA LYS A 60 -7.09 -6.77 -8.88
C LYS A 60 -5.96 -6.66 -9.90
N ARG A 61 -5.07 -5.67 -9.78
CA ARG A 61 -3.95 -5.51 -10.72
C ARG A 61 -2.97 -6.68 -10.60
N ASP A 62 -2.59 -7.23 -11.73
CA ASP A 62 -1.56 -8.26 -11.81
C ASP A 62 -0.15 -7.66 -11.66
N ASN A 63 0.80 -8.49 -11.23
CA ASN A 63 2.22 -8.15 -11.15
C ASN A 63 2.54 -6.88 -10.34
N VAL A 64 1.79 -6.64 -9.27
CA VAL A 64 1.99 -5.49 -8.39
C VAL A 64 3.06 -5.79 -7.34
N ARG A 65 4.09 -4.94 -7.28
CA ARG A 65 5.04 -4.90 -6.16
C ARG A 65 4.40 -4.14 -4.99
N TRP A 66 3.66 -4.85 -4.15
CA TRP A 66 2.92 -4.28 -3.01
C TRP A 66 3.79 -3.63 -1.94
N THR A 67 5.10 -3.80 -2.01
CA THR A 67 6.07 -3.20 -1.10
C THR A 67 6.50 -1.79 -1.55
N SER A 68 6.20 -1.41 -2.80
CA SER A 68 6.49 -0.08 -3.33
C SER A 68 5.72 1.02 -2.60
N PRO A 69 6.27 2.26 -2.52
CA PRO A 69 5.61 3.39 -1.88
C PRO A 69 4.21 3.63 -2.46
N LEU A 70 3.23 3.90 -1.60
CA LEU A 70 1.87 4.26 -2.04
C LEU A 70 1.74 5.77 -2.20
N LEU A 71 1.12 6.21 -3.30
CA LEU A 71 0.71 7.58 -3.51
C LEU A 71 -0.77 7.62 -3.89
N CYS A 72 -1.55 8.33 -3.09
CA CYS A 72 -2.98 8.45 -3.26
C CYS A 72 -3.39 9.85 -3.74
N LYS A 73 -4.46 9.91 -4.54
CA LYS A 73 -5.10 11.15 -4.98
C LYS A 73 -6.61 11.05 -4.85
N LEU A 74 -7.22 12.03 -4.19
CA LEU A 74 -8.67 12.23 -4.16
C LEU A 74 -9.03 13.27 -5.23
N GLN A 75 -9.62 12.84 -6.34
CA GLN A 75 -10.09 13.77 -7.37
C GLN A 75 -11.36 14.47 -6.88
N GLY A 76 -11.44 15.78 -7.09
CA GLY A 76 -12.49 16.61 -6.51
C GLY A 76 -12.13 17.21 -5.15
N ASP A 77 -10.95 16.87 -4.61
CA ASP A 77 -10.36 17.46 -3.40
C ASP A 77 -8.98 18.07 -3.75
N VAL A 78 -8.57 19.12 -3.02
CA VAL A 78 -7.26 19.77 -3.16
C VAL A 78 -6.23 19.22 -2.15
N ALA A 79 -6.64 18.35 -1.24
CA ALA A 79 -5.79 17.71 -0.26
C ALA A 79 -4.70 16.87 -0.95
N THR A 80 -3.48 16.96 -0.43
CA THR A 80 -2.30 16.26 -0.93
C THR A 80 -1.43 15.76 0.22
N GLY A 81 -0.49 14.85 -0.07
CA GLY A 81 0.48 14.33 0.88
C GLY A 81 -0.01 13.17 1.74
N SER A 82 0.78 12.80 2.75
CA SER A 82 0.62 11.56 3.52
C SER A 82 -0.69 11.44 4.30
N GLY A 83 -1.39 12.55 4.54
CA GLY A 83 -2.74 12.54 5.10
C GLY A 83 -3.74 11.83 4.20
N VAL A 84 -3.63 12.05 2.88
CA VAL A 84 -4.48 11.43 1.86
C VAL A 84 -4.20 9.94 1.77
N ASP A 85 -2.92 9.55 1.76
CA ASP A 85 -2.50 8.14 1.71
C ASP A 85 -3.06 7.37 2.91
N ARG A 86 -2.93 7.94 4.11
CA ARG A 86 -3.46 7.33 5.34
C ARG A 86 -4.97 7.21 5.30
N HIS A 87 -5.67 8.26 4.89
CA HIS A 87 -7.13 8.24 4.77
C HIS A 87 -7.59 7.13 3.82
N MET A 88 -6.97 7.01 2.66
CA MET A 88 -7.29 5.96 1.68
C MET A 88 -7.03 4.56 2.23
N MET A 89 -5.90 4.33 2.89
CA MET A 89 -5.63 3.03 3.53
C MET A 89 -6.66 2.69 4.60
N SER A 90 -7.03 3.65 5.46
CA SER A 90 -8.09 3.46 6.45
C SER A 90 -9.44 3.14 5.80
N THR A 91 -9.79 3.83 4.72
CA THR A 91 -11.03 3.58 3.96
C THR A 91 -11.04 2.17 3.36
N VAL A 92 -9.93 1.71 2.77
CA VAL A 92 -9.84 0.34 2.24
C VAL A 92 -9.99 -0.69 3.35
N ILE A 93 -9.28 -0.54 4.46
CA ILE A 93 -9.36 -1.47 5.60
C ILE A 93 -10.79 -1.51 6.12
N PHE A 94 -11.44 -0.35 6.26
CA PHE A 94 -12.84 -0.27 6.65
C PHE A 94 -13.74 -1.05 5.68
N LYS A 95 -13.59 -0.84 4.37
CA LYS A 95 -14.38 -1.55 3.34
C LYS A 95 -14.13 -3.06 3.32
N LEU A 96 -12.89 -3.50 3.57
CA LEU A 96 -12.58 -4.93 3.71
C LEU A 96 -13.32 -5.56 4.90
N MET A 97 -13.52 -4.82 5.99
CA MET A 97 -14.26 -5.29 7.16
C MET A 97 -15.78 -5.17 7.00
N SER A 98 -16.27 -4.08 6.39
CA SER A 98 -17.69 -3.75 6.28
C SER A 98 -18.36 -4.26 5.01
N GLY A 99 -17.57 -4.69 4.02
CA GLY A 99 -18.04 -4.99 2.67
C GLY A 99 -17.96 -3.78 1.72
N PHE A 100 -17.97 -4.09 0.42
CA PHE A 100 -17.99 -3.12 -0.68
C PHE A 100 -19.40 -3.05 -1.30
N HIS A 101 -19.75 -1.88 -1.84
CA HIS A 101 -20.99 -1.60 -2.56
C HIS A 101 -20.80 -1.95 -4.03
N ILE A 102 -20.57 -3.22 -4.32
CA ILE A 102 -20.41 -3.73 -5.68
C ILE A 102 -21.46 -4.78 -5.95
N ASN A 103 -22.17 -4.63 -7.06
CA ASN A 103 -22.98 -5.70 -7.59
C ASN A 103 -22.07 -6.67 -8.36
N LEU A 104 -21.84 -7.87 -7.82
CA LEU A 104 -21.01 -8.89 -8.47
C LEU A 104 -21.80 -9.73 -9.50
N GLY A 105 -23.09 -9.43 -9.69
CA GLY A 105 -24.03 -10.20 -10.50
C GLY A 105 -25.24 -10.62 -9.67
#